data_AF-A0A435U3R5-F1
#
_entry.id   AF-A0A435U3R5-F1
#
_cell.length_a   1.000
_cell.length_b   1.000
_cell.length_c   1.000
_cell.angle_alpha   90.00
_cell.angle_beta   90.00
_cell.angle_gamma   90.00
#
_symmetry.space_group_name_H-M   'P 1'
#
loop_
_entity.id
_entity.type
_entity.pdbx_description
1 polymer ?
#
loop_
_entity_poly.entity_id
_entity_poly.type
_entity_poly.pdbx_seq_one_letter_code
_entity_poly.pdbx_strand_id
1 'polypeptide(L)'
;MEFLTTSEAADYLRIGERKLYELIAQERLPCSKVAGKWLFPRHELDHWVMSGLVRPGGMIQSDPPPIVGGSQDDLLEWSLRQSGSGLAFLTEGTEAGVTRLLRGEVSVAAIHFHSDDPDPNVAAIATRPRLYDAVLVGFARREQGLLLAPGNPKSLNKLTDVLATGARIAVRQRGAGADMLLALLLTDAGASHGEVNRLEPPCLTGPELAAAVRTGRADCGIATRAAACAAGLDFVSLAWESFD
;
A
#
# COMPACT_ATOMS: atom_id res chain seq x y z
N MET A 1 -8.61 -15.28 0.95
CA MET A 1 -9.83 -14.98 0.15
C MET A 1 -10.93 -15.92 0.61
N GLU A 2 -12.04 -15.38 1.11
CA GLU A 2 -13.22 -16.17 1.54
C GLU A 2 -14.12 -16.43 0.32
N PHE A 3 -14.31 -17.71 -0.03
CA PHE A 3 -15.23 -18.13 -1.09
C PHE A 3 -16.46 -18.77 -0.46
N LEU A 4 -17.63 -18.28 -0.84
CA LEU A 4 -18.91 -18.82 -0.41
C LEU A 4 -19.38 -19.88 -1.42
N THR A 5 -20.09 -20.89 -0.91
CA THR A 5 -20.90 -21.81 -1.70
C THR A 5 -22.21 -21.14 -2.15
N THR A 6 -22.98 -21.79 -3.02
CA THR A 6 -24.30 -21.30 -3.47
C THR A 6 -25.24 -20.99 -2.30
N SER A 7 -25.28 -21.87 -1.29
CA SER A 7 -26.18 -21.70 -0.13
C SER A 7 -25.73 -20.54 0.75
N GLU A 8 -24.43 -20.47 1.06
CA GLU A 8 -23.84 -19.38 1.84
C GLU A 8 -23.98 -18.02 1.14
N ALA A 9 -23.83 -17.96 -0.18
CA ALA A 9 -24.01 -16.72 -0.95
C ALA A 9 -25.49 -16.27 -0.98
N ALA A 10 -26.43 -17.21 -1.09
CA ALA A 10 -27.86 -16.93 -1.03
C ALA A 10 -28.24 -16.35 0.35
N ASP A 11 -27.75 -16.97 1.43
CA ASP A 11 -27.93 -16.50 2.79
C ASP A 11 -27.27 -15.14 3.03
N TYR A 12 -26.06 -14.94 2.52
CA TYR A 12 -25.31 -13.69 2.62
C TYR A 12 -26.08 -12.51 2.02
N LEU A 13 -26.58 -12.69 0.80
CA LEU A 13 -27.36 -11.69 0.06
C LEU A 13 -28.83 -11.62 0.52
N ARG A 14 -29.25 -12.54 1.39
CA ARG A 14 -30.63 -12.70 1.88
C ARG A 14 -31.65 -12.87 0.74
N ILE A 15 -31.30 -13.72 -0.24
CA ILE A 15 -32.17 -14.09 -1.37
C ILE A 15 -32.30 -15.62 -1.46
N GLY A 16 -33.36 -16.12 -2.09
CA GLY A 16 -33.51 -17.56 -2.29
C GLY A 16 -32.52 -18.12 -3.33
N GLU A 17 -32.05 -19.35 -3.17
CA GLU A 17 -31.12 -20.01 -4.11
C GLU A 17 -31.62 -20.01 -5.56
N ARG A 18 -32.94 -20.19 -5.77
CA ARG A 18 -33.55 -20.09 -7.10
C ARG A 18 -33.28 -18.73 -7.75
N LYS A 19 -33.37 -17.65 -6.97
CA LYS A 19 -33.09 -16.29 -7.45
C LYS A 19 -31.60 -16.07 -7.70
N LEU A 20 -30.74 -16.67 -6.87
CA LEU A 20 -29.30 -16.66 -7.09
C LEU A 20 -28.93 -17.31 -8.44
N TYR A 21 -29.48 -18.50 -8.74
CA TYR A 21 -29.28 -19.15 -10.04
C TYR A 21 -29.81 -18.33 -11.23
N GLU A 22 -30.93 -17.63 -11.08
CA GLU A 22 -31.42 -16.70 -12.11
C GLU A 22 -30.40 -15.57 -12.38
N LEU A 23 -29.79 -15.00 -11.34
CA LEU A 23 -28.78 -13.95 -11.48
C LEU A 23 -27.50 -14.48 -12.15
N ILE A 24 -27.09 -15.70 -11.82
CA ILE A 24 -25.95 -16.37 -12.47
C ILE A 24 -26.23 -16.58 -13.97
N ALA A 25 -27.41 -17.10 -14.31
CA ALA A 25 -27.81 -17.34 -15.70
C ALA A 25 -27.92 -16.05 -16.53
N GLN A 26 -28.15 -14.91 -15.88
CA GLN A 26 -28.20 -13.58 -16.51
C GLN A 26 -26.84 -12.87 -16.50
N GLU A 27 -25.78 -13.47 -15.97
CA GLU A 27 -24.45 -12.86 -15.81
C GLU A 27 -24.48 -11.56 -14.97
N ARG A 28 -25.41 -11.48 -14.01
CA ARG A 28 -25.64 -10.28 -13.17
C ARG A 28 -25.03 -10.36 -11.79
N LEU A 29 -24.25 -11.40 -11.50
CA LEU A 29 -23.69 -11.68 -10.19
C LEU A 29 -22.26 -12.22 -10.34
N PRO A 30 -21.26 -11.64 -9.63
CA PRO A 30 -19.89 -12.12 -9.72
C PRO A 30 -19.74 -13.50 -9.10
N CYS A 31 -19.27 -14.45 -9.89
CA CYS A 31 -19.08 -15.83 -9.46
C CYS A 31 -18.06 -16.54 -10.36
N SER A 32 -17.51 -17.65 -9.88
CA SER A 32 -16.63 -18.54 -10.65
C SER A 32 -17.14 -19.96 -10.60
N LYS A 33 -16.97 -20.71 -11.70
CA LYS A 33 -17.33 -22.13 -11.79
C LYS A 33 -16.07 -22.99 -11.74
N VAL A 34 -15.87 -23.72 -10.66
CA VAL A 34 -14.69 -24.58 -10.45
C VAL A 34 -15.17 -26.02 -10.25
N ALA A 35 -14.71 -26.93 -11.12
CA ALA A 35 -15.05 -28.36 -11.06
C ALA A 35 -16.56 -28.63 -10.91
N GLY A 36 -17.40 -27.86 -11.63
CA GLY A 36 -18.86 -28.00 -11.61
C GLY A 36 -19.57 -27.31 -10.45
N LYS A 37 -18.84 -26.76 -9.47
CA LYS A 37 -19.40 -25.98 -8.35
C LYS A 37 -19.29 -24.49 -8.60
N TRP A 38 -20.30 -23.74 -8.18
CA TRP A 38 -20.25 -22.29 -8.17
C TRP A 38 -19.61 -21.80 -6.86
N LEU A 39 -18.67 -20.88 -6.98
CA LEU A 39 -17.98 -20.22 -5.88
C LEU A 39 -18.15 -18.71 -6.01
N PHE A 40 -18.37 -18.05 -4.87
CA PHE A 40 -18.63 -16.61 -4.81
C PHE A 40 -17.61 -15.95 -3.90
N PRO A 41 -16.62 -15.21 -4.44
CA PRO A 41 -15.71 -14.43 -3.60
C PRO A 41 -16.53 -13.38 -2.84
N ARG A 42 -16.44 -13.38 -1.51
CA ARG A 42 -17.28 -12.49 -0.69
C ARG A 42 -17.07 -11.00 -1.01
N HIS A 43 -15.82 -10.59 -1.20
CA HIS A 43 -15.48 -9.20 -1.52
C HIS A 43 -16.07 -8.72 -2.85
N GLU A 44 -16.16 -9.61 -3.85
CA GLU A 44 -16.81 -9.32 -5.14
C GLU A 44 -18.32 -9.13 -4.97
N LEU A 45 -18.97 -9.94 -4.11
CA LEU A 45 -20.38 -9.75 -3.78
C LEU A 45 -20.62 -8.40 -3.10
N ASP A 46 -19.77 -8.02 -2.15
CA ASP A 46 -19.87 -6.73 -1.48
C ASP A 46 -19.71 -5.56 -2.46
N HIS A 47 -18.71 -5.64 -3.34
CA HIS A 47 -18.47 -4.64 -4.38
C HIS A 47 -19.67 -4.52 -5.34
N TRP A 48 -20.24 -5.66 -5.75
CA TRP A 48 -21.43 -5.69 -6.59
C TRP A 48 -22.65 -5.04 -5.90
N VAL A 49 -22.90 -5.34 -4.62
CA VAL A 49 -24.00 -4.71 -3.87
C VAL A 49 -23.80 -3.20 -3.75
N MET A 50 -22.59 -2.76 -3.41
CA MET A 50 -22.29 -1.35 -3.21
C MET A 50 -22.34 -0.54 -4.52
N SER A 51 -21.89 -1.12 -5.64
CA SER A 51 -21.97 -0.47 -6.96
C SER A 51 -23.41 -0.32 -7.48
N GLY A 52 -24.34 -1.17 -7.03
CA GLY A 52 -25.76 -1.11 -7.37
C GLY A 52 -26.60 -0.18 -6.49
N LEU A 53 -26.00 0.59 -5.57
CA LEU A 53 -26.74 1.46 -4.65
C LEU A 53 -27.52 2.57 -5.39
N VAL A 54 -28.84 2.45 -5.36
CA VAL A 54 -29.75 3.52 -5.83
C VAL A 54 -29.85 4.60 -4.75
N ARG A 55 -29.48 5.83 -5.09
CA ARG A 55 -29.53 6.98 -4.18
C ARG A 55 -30.79 7.81 -4.45
N PRO A 56 -31.66 8.04 -3.44
CA PRO A 56 -32.80 8.93 -3.60
C PRO A 56 -32.37 10.36 -3.94
N GLY A 57 -33.18 11.07 -4.72
CA GLY A 57 -32.93 12.47 -5.07
C GLY A 57 -32.85 13.36 -3.82
N GLY A 58 -31.85 14.26 -3.77
CA GLY A 58 -31.60 15.15 -2.63
C GLY A 58 -30.61 14.60 -1.59
N MET A 59 -30.19 13.33 -1.71
CA MET A 59 -29.05 12.81 -0.94
C MET A 59 -27.75 13.33 -1.58
N ILE A 60 -27.26 14.47 -1.07
CA ILE A 60 -25.97 15.04 -1.47
C ILE A 60 -24.87 14.24 -0.78
N GLN A 61 -24.04 13.55 -1.55
CA GLN A 61 -22.76 13.05 -1.04
C GLN A 61 -21.84 14.26 -0.93
N SER A 62 -21.23 14.48 0.23
CA SER A 62 -20.14 15.46 0.31
C SER A 62 -18.99 14.93 -0.51
N ASP A 63 -18.50 15.73 -1.46
CA ASP A 63 -17.23 15.42 -2.10
C ASP A 63 -16.15 15.35 -1.00
N PRO A 64 -15.25 14.36 -1.07
CA PRO A 64 -14.12 14.32 -0.17
C PRO A 64 -13.29 15.61 -0.33
N PRO A 65 -12.61 16.07 0.73
CA PRO A 65 -11.78 17.26 0.64
C PRO A 65 -10.65 17.03 -0.40
N PRO A 66 -10.18 18.10 -1.08
CA PRO A 66 -9.15 18.02 -2.13
C PRO A 66 -7.76 17.77 -1.52
N ILE A 67 -7.59 16.59 -0.92
CA ILE A 67 -6.40 16.16 -0.19
C ILE A 67 -5.94 14.84 -0.82
N VAL A 68 -4.65 14.75 -1.07
CA VAL A 68 -3.93 13.51 -1.34
C VAL A 68 -3.30 13.05 -0.04
N GLY A 69 -3.78 11.93 0.50
CA GLY A 69 -3.19 11.27 1.68
C GLY A 69 -2.23 10.15 1.30
N GLY A 70 -1.58 9.55 2.28
CA GLY A 70 -0.75 8.37 2.11
C GLY A 70 0.75 8.64 2.00
N SER A 71 1.43 7.77 1.27
CA SER A 71 2.89 7.68 1.28
C SER A 71 3.54 8.88 0.59
N GLN A 72 4.57 9.41 1.23
CA GLN A 72 5.37 10.52 0.71
C GLN A 72 6.20 10.12 -0.52
N ASP A 73 6.21 11.00 -1.52
CA ASP A 73 7.10 10.92 -2.69
C ASP A 73 7.43 12.32 -3.23
N ASP A 74 8.71 12.60 -3.48
CA ASP A 74 9.18 13.92 -3.89
C ASP A 74 8.65 14.31 -5.28
N LEU A 75 8.50 13.35 -6.20
CA LEU A 75 7.99 13.60 -7.55
C LEU A 75 6.48 13.88 -7.50
N LEU A 76 5.71 13.14 -6.69
CA LEU A 76 4.29 13.41 -6.50
C LEU A 76 4.06 14.79 -5.89
N GLU A 77 4.76 15.12 -4.80
CA GLU A 77 4.63 16.43 -4.17
C GLU A 77 4.97 17.58 -5.12
N TRP A 78 6.05 17.44 -5.89
CA TRP A 78 6.41 18.42 -6.90
C TRP A 78 5.33 18.53 -7.98
N SER A 79 4.83 17.40 -8.48
CA SER A 79 3.81 17.35 -9.53
C SER A 79 2.50 18.02 -9.09
N LEU A 80 2.05 17.76 -7.86
CA LEU A 80 0.86 18.41 -7.30
C LEU A 80 1.02 19.92 -7.26
N ARG A 81 2.18 20.43 -6.80
CA ARG A 81 2.45 21.87 -6.75
C ARG A 81 2.52 22.49 -8.16
N GLN A 82 3.19 21.84 -9.10
CA GLN A 82 3.34 22.37 -10.47
C GLN A 82 2.04 22.32 -11.27
N SER A 83 1.17 21.36 -11.00
CA SER A 83 -0.11 21.20 -11.73
C SER A 83 -1.09 22.36 -11.51
N GLY A 84 -0.96 23.12 -10.41
CA GLY A 84 -1.96 24.11 -10.02
C GLY A 84 -3.31 23.51 -9.59
N SER A 85 -3.36 22.20 -9.30
CA SER A 85 -4.60 21.48 -8.96
C SER A 85 -5.29 21.95 -7.66
N GLY A 86 -4.55 22.64 -6.78
CA GLY A 86 -5.04 23.04 -5.46
C GLY A 86 -5.18 21.89 -4.46
N LEU A 87 -4.70 20.68 -4.81
CA LEU A 87 -4.69 19.54 -3.91
C LEU A 87 -3.65 19.73 -2.79
N ALA A 88 -4.08 19.55 -1.54
CA ALA A 88 -3.17 19.50 -0.39
C ALA A 88 -2.57 18.10 -0.24
N PHE A 89 -1.36 18.00 0.30
CA PHE A 89 -0.70 16.72 0.56
C PHE A 89 -0.65 16.45 2.06
N LEU A 90 -1.18 15.30 2.49
CA LEU A 90 -1.17 14.83 3.87
C LEU A 90 -0.25 13.62 3.98
N THR A 91 0.99 13.88 4.38
CA THR A 91 2.04 12.86 4.49
C THR A 91 1.79 11.88 5.63
N GLU A 92 1.65 10.60 5.28
CA GLU A 92 1.49 9.48 6.21
C GLU A 92 2.05 8.17 5.59
N GLY A 93 1.58 7.01 6.05
CA GLY A 93 1.92 5.71 5.43
C GLY A 93 0.81 5.24 4.48
N THR A 94 1.17 4.32 3.57
CA THR A 94 0.27 3.67 2.61
C THR A 94 -1.06 3.23 3.23
N GLU A 95 -1.03 2.50 4.36
CA GLU A 95 -2.26 2.00 5.01
C GLU A 95 -3.13 3.12 5.60
N ALA A 96 -2.50 4.16 6.14
CA ALA A 96 -3.22 5.29 6.72
C ALA A 96 -3.94 6.09 5.63
N GLY A 97 -3.26 6.37 4.50
CA GLY A 97 -3.87 7.05 3.35
C GLY A 97 -5.08 6.30 2.79
N VAL A 98 -4.95 4.98 2.61
CA VAL A 98 -6.07 4.11 2.23
C VAL A 98 -7.21 4.20 3.24
N THR A 99 -6.90 4.12 4.53
CA THR A 99 -7.93 4.16 5.58
C THR A 99 -8.72 5.47 5.52
N ARG A 100 -8.05 6.59 5.26
CA ARG A 100 -8.70 7.90 5.07
C ARG A 100 -9.54 7.95 3.81
N LEU A 101 -9.05 7.39 2.70
CA LEU A 101 -9.80 7.32 1.45
C LEU A 101 -11.12 6.56 1.66
N LEU A 102 -11.07 5.40 2.33
CA LEU A 102 -12.26 4.59 2.67
C LEU A 102 -13.26 5.28 3.61
N ARG A 103 -12.84 6.35 4.28
CA ARG A 103 -13.66 7.20 5.16
C ARG A 103 -14.12 8.50 4.49
N GLY A 104 -13.69 8.77 3.26
CA GLY A 104 -13.97 10.04 2.57
C GLY A 104 -13.24 11.24 3.18
N GLU A 105 -12.15 11.01 3.92
CA GLU A 105 -11.34 12.06 4.54
C GLU A 105 -10.28 12.64 3.58
N VAL A 106 -10.02 11.96 2.47
CA VAL A 106 -9.13 12.39 1.38
C VAL A 106 -9.74 12.01 0.03
N SER A 107 -9.38 12.72 -1.03
CA SER A 107 -9.83 12.43 -2.40
C SER A 107 -8.95 11.41 -3.12
N VAL A 108 -7.67 11.34 -2.74
CA VAL A 108 -6.67 10.45 -3.36
C VAL A 108 -5.82 9.86 -2.24
N ALA A 109 -5.40 8.60 -2.39
CA ALA A 109 -4.40 7.98 -1.53
C ALA A 109 -3.20 7.54 -2.38
N ALA A 110 -2.03 8.09 -2.11
CA ALA A 110 -0.77 7.65 -2.68
C ALA A 110 -0.28 6.40 -1.95
N ILE A 111 -0.05 5.32 -2.68
CA ILE A 111 0.19 4.00 -2.13
C ILE A 111 1.39 3.31 -2.77
N HIS A 112 2.02 2.48 -1.95
CA HIS A 112 2.91 1.42 -2.40
C HIS A 112 2.89 0.34 -1.32
N PHE A 113 2.42 -0.85 -1.70
CA PHE A 113 2.35 -2.04 -0.88
C PHE A 113 3.48 -2.98 -1.27
N HIS A 114 3.94 -3.77 -0.30
CA HIS A 114 4.80 -4.91 -0.56
C HIS A 114 4.16 -6.17 0.02
N SER A 115 4.13 -7.23 -0.78
CA SER A 115 3.70 -8.57 -0.41
C SER A 115 4.33 -9.58 -1.38
N ASP A 116 4.03 -10.86 -1.22
CA ASP A 116 4.42 -11.92 -2.17
C ASP A 116 3.61 -11.89 -3.48
N ASP A 117 2.66 -10.95 -3.62
CA ASP A 117 1.86 -10.80 -4.83
C ASP A 117 2.66 -10.06 -5.93
N PRO A 118 2.60 -10.49 -7.21
CA PRO A 118 3.26 -9.78 -8.32
C PRO A 118 2.84 -8.32 -8.48
N ASP A 119 1.58 -8.00 -8.15
CA ASP A 119 1.00 -6.66 -8.26
C ASP A 119 0.39 -6.24 -6.90
N PRO A 120 1.24 -5.94 -5.89
CA PRO A 120 0.81 -5.82 -4.50
C PRO A 120 -0.19 -4.68 -4.28
N ASN A 121 -0.09 -3.59 -5.03
CA ASN A 121 -1.05 -2.49 -4.97
C ASN A 121 -2.44 -2.92 -5.44
N VAL A 122 -2.50 -3.61 -6.59
CA VAL A 122 -3.75 -4.12 -7.17
C VAL A 122 -4.39 -5.11 -6.21
N ALA A 123 -3.64 -6.10 -5.73
CA ALA A 123 -4.13 -7.10 -4.81
C ALA A 123 -4.66 -6.48 -3.50
N ALA A 124 -3.94 -5.49 -2.95
CA ALA A 124 -4.34 -4.79 -1.73
C ALA A 124 -5.62 -3.96 -1.90
N ILE A 125 -5.85 -3.38 -3.08
CA ILE A 125 -6.98 -2.50 -3.37
C ILE A 125 -8.22 -3.31 -3.81
N ALA A 126 -8.06 -4.31 -4.67
CA ALA A 126 -9.15 -5.11 -5.24
C ALA A 126 -10.00 -5.82 -4.18
N THR A 127 -9.42 -6.10 -3.01
CA THR A 127 -10.11 -6.77 -1.91
C THR A 127 -10.95 -5.81 -1.04
N ARG A 128 -11.04 -4.52 -1.38
CA ARG A 128 -11.73 -3.48 -0.57
C ARG A 128 -13.11 -3.14 -1.13
N PRO A 129 -14.20 -3.58 -0.48
CA PRO A 129 -15.54 -3.43 -1.07
C PRO A 129 -16.06 -2.00 -1.20
N ARG A 130 -15.47 -1.04 -0.48
CA ARG A 130 -15.85 0.37 -0.53
C ARG A 130 -15.22 1.14 -1.68
N LEU A 131 -14.23 0.57 -2.37
CA LEU A 131 -13.56 1.21 -3.51
C LEU A 131 -14.21 0.78 -4.84
N TYR A 132 -15.55 0.82 -4.88
CA TYR A 132 -16.32 0.36 -6.04
C TYR A 132 -16.46 1.41 -7.16
N ASP A 133 -16.09 2.65 -6.85
CA ASP A 133 -16.09 3.81 -7.71
C ASP A 133 -14.71 4.49 -7.76
N ALA A 134 -13.65 3.71 -7.49
CA ALA A 134 -12.27 4.17 -7.47
C ALA A 134 -11.48 3.66 -8.69
N VAL A 135 -10.44 4.40 -9.05
CA VAL A 135 -9.44 3.98 -10.04
C VAL A 135 -8.06 3.94 -9.39
N LEU A 136 -7.25 2.95 -9.78
CA LEU A 136 -5.84 2.89 -9.44
C LEU A 136 -5.03 3.46 -10.61
N VAL A 137 -4.13 4.40 -10.34
CA VAL A 137 -3.36 5.10 -11.36
C VAL A 137 -1.89 4.78 -11.16
N GLY A 138 -1.26 4.06 -12.08
CA GLY A 138 0.19 3.85 -12.03
C GLY A 138 0.94 5.17 -12.23
N PHE A 139 1.47 5.75 -11.15
CA PHE A 139 2.10 7.07 -11.19
C PHE A 139 3.58 6.98 -11.54
N ALA A 140 4.34 6.17 -10.82
CA ALA A 140 5.77 6.01 -11.04
C ALA A 140 6.26 4.60 -10.66
N ARG A 141 7.28 4.14 -11.37
CA ARG A 141 8.08 2.99 -10.93
C ARG A 141 9.38 3.51 -10.33
N ARG A 142 9.65 3.16 -9.08
CA ARG A 142 10.80 3.67 -8.33
C ARG A 142 11.58 2.54 -7.66
N GLU A 143 12.83 2.84 -7.34
CA GLU A 143 13.76 1.86 -6.76
C GLU A 143 13.91 2.11 -5.26
N GLN A 144 13.66 1.07 -4.47
CA GLN A 144 13.89 1.01 -3.02
C GLN A 144 15.22 0.33 -2.73
N GLY A 145 15.92 0.83 -1.72
CA GLY A 145 17.22 0.28 -1.33
C GLY A 145 17.70 0.73 0.03
N LEU A 146 18.83 0.16 0.45
CA LEU A 146 19.54 0.57 1.64
C LEU A 146 20.26 1.88 1.35
N LEU A 147 19.87 2.92 2.06
CA LEU A 147 20.61 4.18 2.17
C LEU A 147 21.75 3.98 3.14
N LEU A 148 22.93 4.47 2.79
CA LEU A 148 24.18 4.25 3.52
C LEU A 148 24.96 5.56 3.61
N ALA A 149 25.71 5.73 4.71
CA ALA A 149 26.66 6.83 4.80
C ALA A 149 27.68 6.77 3.63
N PRO A 150 28.16 7.93 3.13
CA PRO A 150 29.12 7.96 2.02
C PRO A 150 30.34 7.08 2.26
N GLY A 151 30.72 6.29 1.27
CA GLY A 151 31.79 5.30 1.33
C GLY A 151 31.41 3.97 1.98
N ASN A 152 30.14 3.77 2.35
CA ASN A 152 29.63 2.55 3.00
C ASN A 152 30.57 2.00 4.09
N PRO A 153 30.81 2.74 5.19
CA PRO A 153 31.86 2.41 6.16
C PRO A 153 31.66 1.07 6.89
N LYS A 154 30.44 0.53 6.88
CA LYS A 154 30.10 -0.78 7.46
C LYS A 154 30.02 -1.90 6.43
N SER A 155 30.34 -1.63 5.16
CA SER A 155 30.32 -2.60 4.07
C SER A 155 28.99 -3.35 3.93
N LEU A 156 27.87 -2.65 4.11
CA LEU A 156 26.53 -3.22 4.06
C LEU A 156 26.07 -3.35 2.60
N ASN A 157 25.78 -4.57 2.14
CA ASN A 157 25.36 -4.84 0.75
C ASN A 157 23.98 -5.52 0.66
N LYS A 158 23.38 -5.86 1.80
CA LYS A 158 22.06 -6.50 1.91
C LYS A 158 21.60 -6.47 3.35
N LEU A 159 20.31 -6.76 3.58
CA LEU A 159 19.74 -6.73 4.93
C LEU A 159 20.42 -7.72 5.90
N THR A 160 20.88 -8.88 5.42
CA THR A 160 21.58 -9.84 6.28
C THR A 160 22.87 -9.28 6.86
N ASP A 161 23.53 -8.34 6.17
CA ASP A 161 24.74 -7.69 6.69
C ASP A 161 24.40 -6.73 7.84
N VAL A 162 23.25 -6.06 7.76
CA VAL A 162 22.72 -5.20 8.83
C VAL A 162 22.48 -6.02 10.09
N LEU A 163 21.86 -7.20 9.95
CA LEU A 163 21.61 -8.13 11.05
C LEU A 163 22.93 -8.65 11.64
N ALA A 164 23.85 -9.12 10.80
CA ALA A 164 25.12 -9.71 11.24
C ALA A 164 26.03 -8.70 11.96
N THR A 165 26.04 -7.44 11.51
CA THR A 165 26.86 -6.38 12.08
C THR A 165 26.19 -5.67 13.27
N GLY A 166 24.90 -5.90 13.50
CA GLY A 166 24.10 -5.14 14.46
C GLY A 166 24.01 -3.64 14.11
N ALA A 167 24.16 -3.29 12.83
CA ALA A 167 24.08 -1.91 12.37
C ALA A 167 22.72 -1.29 12.73
N ARG A 168 22.76 -0.04 13.17
CA ARG A 168 21.57 0.70 13.55
C ARG A 168 20.81 1.12 12.31
N ILE A 169 19.59 0.64 12.15
CA ILE A 169 18.75 0.96 11.01
C ILE A 169 17.67 1.98 11.37
N ALA A 170 17.54 3.03 10.57
CA ALA A 170 16.38 3.91 10.58
C ALA A 170 15.22 3.22 9.86
N VAL A 171 14.09 3.11 10.55
CA VAL A 171 12.89 2.45 10.05
C VAL A 171 11.79 3.47 9.77
N ARG A 172 10.86 3.11 8.89
CA ARG A 172 9.65 3.90 8.63
C ARG A 172 8.54 3.52 9.59
N GLN A 173 7.53 4.39 9.71
CA GLN A 173 6.36 4.12 10.53
C GLN A 173 5.61 2.87 10.06
N ARG A 174 4.93 2.20 10.99
CA ARG A 174 4.11 1.03 10.67
C ARG A 174 3.06 1.36 9.63
N GLY A 175 2.90 0.48 8.64
CA GLY A 175 1.95 0.67 7.52
C GLY A 175 2.49 1.54 6.38
N ALA A 176 3.74 1.99 6.45
CA ALA A 176 4.46 2.52 5.29
C ALA A 176 4.96 1.39 4.38
N GLY A 177 5.03 1.60 3.07
CA GLY A 177 5.51 0.55 2.16
C GLY A 177 6.95 0.10 2.43
N ALA A 178 7.82 0.99 2.94
CA ALA A 178 9.18 0.62 3.33
C ALA A 178 9.24 -0.24 4.62
N ASP A 179 8.26 -0.09 5.53
CA ASP A 179 8.09 -0.98 6.69
C ASP A 179 7.63 -2.37 6.23
N MET A 180 6.72 -2.43 5.26
CA MET A 180 6.31 -3.69 4.61
C MET A 180 7.48 -4.37 3.88
N LEU A 181 8.30 -3.62 3.15
CA LEU A 181 9.48 -4.16 2.48
C LEU A 181 10.49 -4.71 3.50
N LEU A 182 10.73 -3.99 4.59
CA LEU A 182 11.59 -4.47 5.68
C LEU A 182 11.04 -5.78 6.26
N ALA A 183 9.73 -5.89 6.46
CA ALA A 183 9.08 -7.09 6.95
C ALA A 183 9.34 -8.32 6.07
N LEU A 184 9.21 -8.18 4.75
CA LEU A 184 9.47 -9.26 3.80
C LEU A 184 10.94 -9.67 3.83
N LEU A 185 11.85 -8.70 3.74
CA LEU A 185 13.29 -8.98 3.74
C LEU A 185 13.77 -9.63 5.05
N LEU A 186 13.17 -9.27 6.19
CA LEU A 186 13.47 -9.93 7.47
C LEU A 186 12.95 -11.36 7.48
N THR A 187 11.72 -11.57 6.98
CA THR A 187 11.12 -12.91 6.89
C THR A 187 11.96 -13.83 6.02
N ASP A 188 12.43 -13.35 4.86
CA ASP A 188 13.34 -14.08 3.96
C ASP A 188 14.69 -14.42 4.63
N ALA A 189 15.15 -13.55 5.55
CA ALA A 189 16.35 -13.77 6.33
C ALA A 189 16.12 -14.65 7.58
N GLY A 190 14.89 -15.12 7.82
CA GLY A 190 14.53 -15.88 9.02
C GLY A 190 14.55 -15.07 10.31
N ALA A 191 14.40 -13.74 10.20
CA ALA A 191 14.45 -12.79 11.31
C ALA A 191 13.11 -12.04 11.47
N SER A 192 12.95 -11.37 12.60
CA SER A 192 11.78 -10.55 12.93
C SER A 192 12.18 -9.11 13.26
N HIS A 193 11.20 -8.20 13.25
CA HIS A 193 11.44 -6.77 13.57
C HIS A 193 12.02 -6.54 14.97
N GLY A 194 11.83 -7.48 15.91
CA GLY A 194 12.36 -7.38 17.28
C GLY A 194 13.86 -7.64 17.38
N GLU A 195 14.44 -8.28 16.37
CA GLU A 195 15.86 -8.66 16.33
C GLU A 195 16.74 -7.57 15.69
N VAL A 196 16.11 -6.51 15.21
CA VAL A 196 16.76 -5.42 14.50
C VAL A 196 17.13 -4.29 15.46
N ASN A 197 18.39 -3.86 15.43
CA ASN A 197 18.83 -2.65 16.13
C ASN A 197 18.26 -1.40 15.45
N ARG A 198 17.03 -1.03 15.80
CA ARG A 198 16.31 0.07 15.14
C ARG A 198 16.48 1.41 15.85
N LEU A 199 16.48 2.48 15.07
CA LEU A 199 16.35 3.85 15.58
C LEU A 199 14.91 4.10 16.03
N GLU A 200 14.75 4.70 17.20
CA GLU A 200 13.46 5.12 17.75
C GLU A 200 13.49 6.64 18.04
N PRO A 201 12.38 7.37 17.81
CA PRO A 201 11.15 6.92 17.14
C PRO A 201 11.37 6.64 15.63
N PRO A 202 10.45 5.92 14.95
CA PRO A 202 10.54 5.70 13.50
C PRO A 202 10.45 7.02 12.73
N CYS A 203 11.05 7.05 11.54
CA CYS A 203 10.97 8.18 10.61
C CYS A 203 9.61 8.17 9.90
N LEU A 204 9.00 9.35 9.72
CA LEU A 204 7.71 9.50 9.06
C LEU A 204 7.82 9.69 7.55
N THR A 205 8.99 10.06 7.04
CA THR A 205 9.25 10.32 5.61
C THR A 205 10.60 9.76 5.13
N GLY A 206 10.76 9.65 3.81
CA GLY A 206 12.02 9.21 3.20
C GLY A 206 13.14 10.20 3.45
N PRO A 207 12.88 11.52 3.26
CA PRO A 207 13.81 12.58 3.63
C PRO A 207 14.24 12.57 5.11
N GLU A 208 13.32 12.30 6.04
CA GLU A 208 13.67 12.16 7.47
C GLU A 208 14.61 10.98 7.73
N LEU A 209 14.34 9.83 7.11
CA LEU A 209 15.19 8.65 7.20
C LEU A 209 16.57 8.91 6.59
N ALA A 210 16.63 9.54 5.42
CA ALA A 210 17.89 9.95 4.79
C ALA A 210 18.67 10.94 5.69
N ALA A 211 17.98 11.89 6.32
CA ALA A 211 18.62 12.80 7.28
C ALA A 211 19.17 12.06 8.51
N ALA A 212 18.49 11.03 9.02
CA ALA A 212 18.97 10.22 10.13
C ALA A 212 20.27 9.47 9.78
N VAL A 213 20.36 8.90 8.57
CA VAL A 213 21.59 8.24 8.09
C VAL A 213 22.70 9.28 7.88
N ARG A 214 22.41 10.39 7.20
CA ARG A 214 23.39 11.45 6.91
C ARG A 214 24.00 12.06 8.17
N THR A 215 23.23 12.16 9.25
CA THR A 215 23.68 12.74 10.52
C THR A 215 24.30 11.70 11.46
N GLY A 216 24.44 10.44 11.04
CA GLY A 216 25.01 9.36 11.84
C GLY A 216 24.12 8.88 12.99
N ARG A 217 22.84 9.27 13.01
CA ARG A 217 21.86 8.74 13.98
C ARG A 217 21.48 7.30 13.69
N ALA A 218 21.60 6.89 12.44
CA ALA A 218 21.50 5.52 11.96
C ALA A 218 22.64 5.24 10.97
N ASP A 219 23.00 3.97 10.84
CA ASP A 219 24.01 3.50 9.88
C ASP A 219 23.40 3.26 8.49
N CYS A 220 22.13 2.88 8.46
CA CYS A 220 21.39 2.61 7.22
C CYS A 220 19.88 2.82 7.38
N GLY A 221 19.13 2.71 6.29
CA GLY A 221 17.66 2.68 6.29
C GLY A 221 17.11 2.36 4.91
N ILE A 222 15.85 1.93 4.81
CA ILE A 222 15.21 1.61 3.53
C ILE A 222 14.40 2.83 3.05
N ALA A 223 14.77 3.36 1.88
CA ALA A 223 14.02 4.41 1.18
C ALA A 223 14.32 4.39 -0.32
N THR A 224 13.74 5.36 -1.05
CA THR A 224 13.92 5.48 -2.49
C THR A 224 15.35 5.91 -2.86
N ARG A 225 15.82 5.51 -4.04
CA ARG A 225 17.08 6.04 -4.60
C ARG A 225 17.06 7.56 -4.71
N ALA A 226 15.91 8.16 -5.02
CA ALA A 226 15.74 9.62 -5.06
C ALA A 226 16.09 10.27 -3.72
N ALA A 227 15.60 9.73 -2.60
CA ALA A 227 15.94 10.23 -1.26
C ALA A 227 17.44 10.09 -0.94
N ALA A 228 18.06 8.99 -1.37
CA ALA A 228 19.51 8.78 -1.23
C ALA A 228 20.30 9.85 -1.99
N CYS A 229 19.97 10.04 -3.27
CA CYS A 229 20.64 11.02 -4.14
C CYS A 229 20.47 12.45 -3.62
N ALA A 230 19.25 12.85 -3.22
CA ALA A 230 18.97 14.17 -2.66
C ALA A 230 19.74 14.43 -1.36
N ALA A 231 20.03 13.38 -0.59
CA ALA A 231 20.79 13.49 0.64
C ALA A 231 22.31 13.30 0.47
N GLY A 232 22.80 12.97 -0.73
CA GLY A 232 24.21 12.67 -0.99
C GLY A 232 24.67 11.39 -0.28
N LEU A 233 23.80 10.38 -0.18
CA LEU A 233 24.07 9.11 0.46
C LEU A 233 24.39 8.03 -0.58
N ASP A 234 25.14 7.02 -0.14
CA ASP A 234 25.35 5.80 -0.91
C ASP A 234 24.07 4.94 -0.89
N PHE A 235 23.94 4.06 -1.88
CA PHE A 235 22.73 3.30 -2.10
C PHE A 235 23.01 1.89 -2.59
N VAL A 236 22.36 0.91 -1.97
CA VAL A 236 22.34 -0.48 -2.41
C VAL A 236 20.92 -0.87 -2.79
N SER A 237 20.74 -1.34 -4.02
CA SER A 237 19.45 -1.75 -4.56
C SER A 237 18.86 -2.95 -3.81
N LEU A 238 17.56 -2.89 -3.52
CA LEU A 238 16.81 -4.00 -2.93
C LEU A 238 15.64 -4.44 -3.81
N ALA A 239 14.83 -3.48 -4.28
CA ALA A 239 13.62 -3.79 -5.03
C ALA A 239 13.20 -2.64 -5.94
N TRP A 240 12.45 -2.97 -6.99
CA TRP A 240 11.68 -2.00 -7.77
C TRP A 240 10.21 -2.13 -7.37
N GLU A 241 9.57 -0.99 -7.12
CA GLU A 241 8.16 -0.93 -6.70
C GLU A 241 7.35 -0.03 -7.64
N SER A 242 6.05 -0.32 -7.71
CA SER A 242 5.04 0.58 -8.26
C SER A 242 4.54 1.50 -7.16
N PHE A 243 4.59 2.80 -7.42
CA PHE A 243 3.98 3.84 -6.61
C PHE A 243 2.79 4.39 -7.37
N ASP A 244 1.61 4.18 -6.81
CA ASP A 244 0.31 4.40 -7.45
C ASP A 244 -0.56 5.40 -6.66
#